data_AF-A0A3D1J3A9-F1
#
_entry.id   AF-A0A3D1J3A9-F1
#
_cell.length_a   1.000
_cell.length_b   1.000
_cell.length_c   1.000
_cell.angle_alpha   90.00
_cell.angle_beta   90.00
_cell.angle_gamma   90.00
#
_symmetry.space_group_name_H-M   'P 1'
#
loop_
_entity.id
_entity.type
_entity.pdbx_description
1 polymer ?
#
loop_
_entity_poly.entity_id
_entity_poly.type
_entity_poly.pdbx_seq_one_letter_code
_entity_poly.pdbx_strand_id
1 'polypeptide(L)'
;MLGVAGRRNSDVSGVVQRFRGSHAALAALQAVQNHWHNTLGAVQVETPDVSLNVLANGWLMYQTIACRLWARSGYYQSGGAFGFRDQ
;
A
#
# COMPACT_ATOMS: atom_id res chain seq x y z
N MET A 1 5.63 19.38 1.61
CA MET A 1 4.49 18.62 1.07
C MET A 1 4.86 18.19 -0.35
N LEU A 2 5.00 16.89 -0.59
CA LEU A 2 5.33 16.32 -1.90
C LEU A 2 4.04 15.70 -2.48
N GLY A 3 3.73 15.95 -3.74
CA GLY A 3 2.53 15.42 -4.39
C GLY A 3 2.48 15.79 -5.88
N VAL A 4 1.82 14.96 -6.69
CA VAL A 4 1.63 15.20 -8.12
C VAL A 4 0.18 15.60 -8.36
N ALA A 5 -0.05 16.77 -8.94
CA ALA A 5 -1.37 17.26 -9.32
C ALA A 5 -1.50 17.22 -10.85
N GLY A 6 -2.62 16.69 -11.36
CA GLY A 6 -2.83 16.46 -12.80
C GLY A 6 -2.81 17.76 -13.63
N ARG A 7 -2.25 17.68 -14.85
CA ARG A 7 -1.98 18.82 -15.75
C ARG A 7 -3.20 19.58 -16.29
N ARG A 8 -4.44 19.19 -15.99
CA ARG A 8 -5.65 19.91 -16.44
C ARG A 8 -6.53 20.23 -15.22
N ASN A 9 -6.55 21.51 -14.83
CA ASN A 9 -7.39 22.08 -13.76
C ASN A 9 -7.28 21.39 -12.38
N SER A 10 -6.07 21.07 -11.92
CA SER A 10 -5.90 20.71 -10.51
C SER A 10 -5.91 21.97 -9.64
N ASP A 11 -6.91 22.09 -8.78
CA ASP A 11 -6.95 23.06 -7.68
C ASP A 11 -5.85 22.70 -6.67
N VAL A 12 -4.62 23.10 -7.00
CA VAL A 12 -3.42 22.89 -6.18
C VAL A 12 -3.63 23.48 -4.79
N SER A 13 -4.29 24.63 -4.69
CA SER A 13 -4.67 25.27 -3.43
C SER A 13 -5.59 24.39 -2.58
N GLY A 14 -6.62 23.80 -3.15
CA GLY A 14 -7.55 22.92 -2.43
C GLY A 14 -6.89 21.64 -1.91
N VAL A 15 -6.03 20.99 -2.71
CA VAL A 15 -5.25 19.81 -2.27
C VAL A 15 -4.30 20.19 -1.14
N VAL A 16 -3.64 21.33 -1.29
CA VAL A 16 -2.69 21.82 -0.31
C VAL A 16 -3.37 22.18 1.00
N GLN A 17 -4.54 22.83 0.98
CA GLN A 17 -5.32 23.09 2.20
C GLN A 17 -5.81 21.80 2.87
N ARG A 18 -6.28 20.82 2.07
CA ARG A 18 -6.82 19.55 2.58
C ARG A 18 -5.79 18.71 3.34
N PHE A 19 -4.52 18.75 2.95
CA PHE A 19 -3.46 17.94 3.54
C PHE A 19 -2.40 18.78 4.29
N ARG A 20 -2.68 20.05 4.56
CA ARG A 20 -1.83 20.90 5.39
C ARG A 20 -2.07 20.59 6.88
N GLY A 21 -0.97 20.43 7.62
CA GLY A 21 -0.99 20.32 9.08
C GLY A 21 -0.80 18.90 9.61
N SER A 22 -0.41 18.81 10.88
CA SER A 22 -0.12 17.55 11.59
C SER A 22 -1.35 16.66 11.73
N HIS A 23 -2.54 17.25 11.89
CA HIS A 23 -3.78 16.50 12.05
C HIS A 23 -4.16 15.72 10.77
N ALA A 24 -4.06 16.36 9.61
CA ALA A 24 -4.31 15.70 8.32
C ALA A 24 -3.29 14.57 8.05
N ALA A 25 -2.02 14.76 8.44
CA ALA A 25 -1.00 13.73 8.33
C ALA A 25 -1.27 12.53 9.26
N LEU A 26 -1.68 12.78 10.50
CA LEU A 26 -2.05 11.73 11.45
C LEU A 26 -3.27 10.93 10.99
N ALA A 27 -4.32 11.61 10.50
CA ALA A 27 -5.50 10.96 9.96
C ALA A 27 -5.16 10.09 8.73
N ALA A 28 -4.28 10.57 7.85
CA ALA A 28 -3.80 9.79 6.71
C ALA A 28 -2.98 8.55 7.16
N LEU A 29 -2.11 8.70 8.16
CA LEU A 29 -1.35 7.59 8.71
C LEU A 29 -2.27 6.53 9.34
N GLN A 30 -3.25 6.95 10.13
CA GLN A 30 -4.25 6.04 10.71
C GLN A 30 -5.05 5.30 9.63
N ALA A 31 -5.45 5.99 8.56
CA ALA A 31 -6.15 5.37 7.45
C ALA A 31 -5.31 4.26 6.79
N VAL A 32 -4.01 4.52 6.57
CA VAL A 32 -3.07 3.53 6.02
C VAL A 32 -2.90 2.35 6.98
N GLN A 33 -2.73 2.59 8.28
CA GLN A 33 -2.61 1.54 9.28
C GLN A 33 -3.87 0.66 9.35
N ASN A 34 -5.05 1.26 9.34
CA ASN A 34 -6.32 0.54 9.37
C ASN A 34 -6.52 -0.29 8.10
N HIS A 35 -6.16 0.27 6.95
CA HIS A 35 -6.20 -0.44 5.68
C HIS A 35 -5.34 -1.72 5.73
N TRP A 36 -4.10 -1.62 6.20
CA TRP A 36 -3.21 -2.78 6.30
C TRP A 36 -3.65 -3.78 7.36
N HIS A 37 -4.16 -3.33 8.52
CA HIS A 37 -4.74 -4.24 9.51
C HIS A 37 -5.90 -5.05 8.94
N ASN A 38 -6.82 -4.40 8.21
CA ASN A 38 -7.96 -5.10 7.61
C ASN A 38 -7.50 -6.06 6.50
N THR A 39 -6.59 -5.63 5.64
CA THR A 39 -6.09 -6.42 4.50
C THR A 39 -5.30 -7.64 4.95
N LEU A 40 -4.41 -7.49 5.93
CA LEU A 40 -3.60 -8.60 6.46
C LEU A 40 -4.36 -9.43 7.49
N GLY A 41 -5.37 -8.86 8.15
CA GLY A 41 -6.26 -9.56 9.08
C GLY A 41 -7.25 -10.51 8.39
N ALA A 42 -7.45 -10.39 7.08
CA ALA A 42 -8.42 -11.19 6.33
C ALA A 42 -8.09 -12.70 6.28
N VAL A 43 -6.81 -13.04 6.36
CA VAL A 43 -6.33 -14.43 6.46
C VAL A 43 -5.38 -14.52 7.64
N GLN A 44 -5.64 -15.46 8.55
CA GLN A 44 -4.78 -15.72 9.70
C GLN A 44 -4.35 -17.18 9.66
N VAL A 45 -3.04 -17.40 9.76
CA VAL A 45 -2.38 -18.70 9.81
C VAL A 45 -1.89 -18.90 11.24
N GLU A 46 -2.27 -20.01 11.83
CA GLU A 46 -1.83 -20.42 13.16
C GLU A 46 -1.10 -21.76 13.08
N THR A 47 0.16 -21.76 13.51
CA THR A 47 1.04 -22.91 13.58
C THR A 47 1.74 -22.96 14.94
N PRO A 48 2.30 -24.11 15.35
CA PRO A 48 3.11 -24.21 16.56
C PRO A 48 4.38 -23.33 16.56
N ASP A 49 4.82 -22.86 15.38
CA ASP A 49 5.94 -21.93 15.25
C ASP A 49 5.42 -20.49 15.16
N VAL A 50 5.63 -19.72 16.23
CA VAL A 50 5.22 -18.31 16.31
C VAL A 50 5.90 -17.45 15.24
N SER A 51 7.14 -17.78 14.85
CA SER A 51 7.88 -17.04 13.84
C SER A 51 7.22 -17.16 12.47
N LEU A 52 6.72 -18.37 12.16
CA LEU A 52 5.99 -18.63 10.92
C LEU A 52 4.67 -17.85 10.87
N ASN A 53 3.97 -17.76 11.99
CA ASN A 53 2.72 -17.00 12.09
C ASN A 53 2.96 -15.51 11.82
N VAL A 54 4.02 -14.92 12.38
CA VAL A 54 4.38 -13.49 12.16
C VAL A 54 4.73 -13.21 10.70
N LEU A 55 5.45 -14.12 10.05
CA LEU A 55 5.81 -13.97 8.64
C LEU A 55 4.58 -14.10 7.72
N ALA A 56 3.75 -15.11 7.94
CA ALA A 56 2.59 -15.40 7.13
C ALA A 56 1.49 -14.32 7.28
N ASN A 57 1.21 -13.89 8.52
CA ASN A 57 0.11 -12.96 8.83
C ASN A 57 0.49 -11.48 8.65
N GLY A 58 1.75 -11.18 8.37
CA GLY A 58 2.24 -9.80 8.20
C GLY A 58 3.05 -9.63 6.93
N TRP A 59 4.32 -9.99 7.01
CA TRP A 59 5.34 -9.56 6.04
C TRP A 59 5.18 -10.17 4.65
N LEU A 60 4.87 -11.46 4.54
CA LEU A 60 4.75 -12.15 3.25
C LEU A 60 3.51 -11.71 2.46
N MET A 61 2.38 -11.52 3.15
CA MET A 61 1.17 -11.00 2.53
C MET A 61 1.33 -9.53 2.14
N TYR A 62 1.93 -8.70 3.00
CA TYR A 62 2.24 -7.31 2.66
C TYR A 62 3.10 -7.21 1.40
N GLN A 63 4.21 -7.97 1.34
CA GLN A 63 5.10 -7.97 0.18
C GLN A 63 4.38 -8.44 -1.09
N THR A 64 3.54 -9.47 -1.00
CA THR A 64 2.80 -9.99 -2.15
C THR A 64 1.84 -8.95 -2.70
N ILE A 65 1.03 -8.31 -1.84
CA ILE A 65 0.04 -7.31 -2.25
C ILE A 65 0.74 -6.06 -2.78
N ALA A 66 1.73 -5.55 -2.03
CA ALA A 66 2.46 -4.36 -2.43
C ALA A 66 3.20 -4.56 -3.75
N CYS A 67 3.95 -5.66 -3.92
CA CYS A 67 4.81 -5.86 -5.09
C CYS A 67 4.06 -6.43 -6.30
N ARG A 68 3.20 -7.44 -6.10
CA ARG A 68 2.58 -8.17 -7.21
C ARG A 68 1.25 -7.58 -7.65
N LEU A 69 0.46 -7.07 -6.71
CA LEU A 69 -0.87 -6.52 -7.03
C LEU A 69 -0.83 -5.02 -7.33
N TRP A 70 -0.14 -4.24 -6.50
CA TRP A 70 -0.17 -2.77 -6.61
C TRP A 70 1.01 -2.16 -7.33
N ALA A 71 2.24 -2.59 -7.01
CA ALA A 71 3.40 -1.93 -7.58
C ALA A 71 3.46 -2.14 -9.10
N ARG A 72 3.11 -3.32 -9.63
CA ARG A 72 3.25 -3.66 -11.08
C ARG A 72 4.55 -3.13 -11.72
N SER A 73 5.57 -2.94 -10.89
CA SER A 73 6.91 -2.50 -11.21
C SER A 73 7.85 -2.94 -10.10
N GLY A 74 8.60 -4.02 -10.34
CA GLY A 74 9.84 -4.25 -9.61
C GLY A 74 10.91 -3.27 -10.10
N TYR A 75 11.95 -3.05 -9.31
CA TYR A 75 13.11 -2.20 -9.67
C TYR A 75 13.75 -2.56 -11.03
N TYR A 76 13.46 -3.76 -11.56
CA TYR A 76 13.91 -4.29 -12.85
C TYR A 76 12.81 -4.45 -13.92
N GLN A 77 11.55 -4.10 -13.65
CA GLN A 77 10.48 -4.20 -14.64
C GLN A 77 9.44 -3.10 -14.45
N SER A 78 9.76 -1.89 -14.91
CA SER A 78 8.88 -0.71 -14.84
C SER A 78 7.69 -0.73 -15.81
N GLY A 79 7.34 -1.91 -16.35
CA GLY A 79 6.32 -2.06 -17.38
C GLY A 79 5.33 -3.16 -16.99
N GLY A 80 4.31 -2.80 -16.21
CA GLY A 80 3.24 -3.68 -15.74
C GLY A 80 2.38 -4.29 -16.85
N ALA A 81 2.96 -5.14 -17.68
CA ALA A 81 2.30 -5.91 -18.72
C ALA A 81 2.14 -7.37 -18.28
N PHE A 82 0.96 -7.96 -18.54
CA PHE A 82 0.68 -9.37 -18.33
C PHE A 82 1.70 -10.23 -19.10
N GLY A 83 2.45 -11.05 -18.39
CA GLY A 83 3.33 -12.07 -18.95
C GLY A 83 2.67 -13.43 -18.89
N PHE A 84 3.01 -14.30 -19.83
CA PHE A 84 2.50 -15.68 -20.02
C PHE A 84 2.67 -16.63 -18.80
N ARG A 85 3.08 -16.13 -17.62
CA ARG A 85 3.18 -16.90 -16.37
C ARG A 85 2.07 -16.58 -15.35
N ASP A 86 1.16 -15.66 -15.70
CA ASP A 86 -0.04 -15.34 -14.90
C ASP A 86 -1.34 -15.98 -15.49
N GLN A 87 -1.22 -17.04 -16.29
CA GLN A 87 -2.34 -17.94 -16.64
C GLN A 87 -2.17 -19.31 -15.97
#